data_AF-A0A7Y1VAW4-F1
#
_entry.id   AF-A0A7Y1VAW4-F1
#
_cell.length_a   1.000
_cell.length_b   1.000
_cell.length_c   1.000
_cell.angle_alpha   90.00
_cell.angle_beta   90.00
_cell.angle_gamma   90.00
#
_symmetry.space_group_name_H-M   'P 1'
#
loop_
_entity.id
_entity.type
_entity.pdbx_description
1 polymer ?
#
loop_
_entity_poly.entity_id
_entity_poly.type
_entity_poly.pdbx_seq_one_letter_code
_entity_poly.pdbx_strand_id
1 'polypeptide(L)'
;LIGKPETPRELNVTFNLIIENVRIPFTKTIVYKTNDPVKGEVYKPFEIIPEVSVRLGEKVVIFENDQQKEIPVTIKAGRNELEGSVKLTYPEDWNVYPESHPITIANKGEEQTVVFSVKPPKYQSEGHIKPEVVVNDHSYSVEMIEIDYEHIPYQTIVMPSESKIVRLDIQKKGENIGYIEGAGDVVPESLKQIGYNVVTIKPEDINQETLSRFDAIVVGIRAYNIVDQLKYKQKVLFDFVDKGGNMIVQYNTSRRLKVDELAPYPLKLGRDRVTDEFAEVRFINPEHELMNFPNKITQDDFKGWTQERGLYFPSEWSDEFKPILSINDKGETPKEGSLLVAKHGDGHYIYTGLSFFREFPAGVPGAYRLFANMLSIGKDNLNINEKLKD
;
A
#
# COMPACT_ATOMS: atom_id res chain seq x y z
N LEU A 1 -5.96 -11.51 -23.83
CA LEU A 1 -6.98 -10.72 -23.10
C LEU A 1 -6.78 -9.20 -23.19
N ILE A 2 -5.76 -8.67 -23.88
CA ILE A 2 -5.47 -7.23 -23.86
C ILE A 2 -6.38 -6.48 -24.85
N GLY A 3 -7.07 -5.43 -24.39
CA GLY A 3 -7.74 -4.44 -25.24
C GLY A 3 -9.26 -4.59 -25.44
N LYS A 4 -9.94 -5.52 -24.74
CA LYS A 4 -11.41 -5.58 -24.75
C LYS A 4 -11.99 -4.81 -23.55
N PRO A 5 -13.12 -4.11 -23.71
CA PRO A 5 -13.74 -3.34 -22.63
C PRO A 5 -14.33 -4.23 -21.53
N GLU A 6 -14.67 -5.48 -21.86
CA GLU A 6 -15.22 -6.48 -20.94
C GLU A 6 -14.56 -7.84 -21.17
N THR A 7 -14.50 -8.66 -20.12
CA THR A 7 -14.11 -10.08 -20.21
C THR A 7 -15.13 -10.82 -21.08
N PRO A 8 -14.73 -11.42 -22.22
CA PRO A 8 -15.65 -12.18 -23.05
C PRO A 8 -16.25 -13.34 -22.26
N ARG A 9 -17.58 -13.44 -22.24
CA ARG A 9 -18.27 -14.55 -21.57
C ARG A 9 -18.15 -15.81 -22.42
N GLU A 10 -17.82 -16.93 -21.79
CA GLU A 10 -17.62 -18.20 -22.49
C GLU A 10 -18.94 -18.86 -22.89
N LEU A 11 -19.96 -18.71 -22.06
CA LEU A 11 -21.27 -19.32 -22.25
C LEU A 11 -22.14 -18.49 -23.19
N ASN A 12 -22.26 -18.98 -24.42
CA ASN A 12 -22.99 -18.33 -25.50
C ASN A 12 -23.97 -19.31 -26.15
N VAL A 13 -25.09 -18.77 -26.63
CA VAL A 13 -26.08 -19.50 -27.43
C VAL A 13 -26.18 -18.84 -28.80
N THR A 14 -26.06 -19.64 -29.86
CA THR A 14 -26.25 -19.18 -31.24
C THR A 14 -27.63 -19.58 -31.73
N PHE A 15 -28.50 -18.60 -31.91
CA PHE A 15 -29.81 -18.74 -32.52
C PHE A 15 -29.66 -18.72 -34.04
N ASN A 16 -30.30 -19.65 -34.74
CA ASN A 16 -30.29 -19.68 -36.20
C ASN A 16 -31.67 -19.30 -36.69
N LEU A 17 -31.82 -18.04 -37.10
CA LEU A 17 -33.07 -17.54 -37.68
C LEU A 17 -33.12 -17.90 -39.16
N ILE A 18 -34.26 -18.41 -39.62
CA ILE A 18 -34.50 -18.66 -41.04
C ILE A 18 -35.50 -17.61 -41.53
N ILE A 19 -35.05 -16.71 -42.40
CA ILE A 19 -35.87 -15.67 -43.03
C ILE A 19 -35.72 -15.83 -44.54
N GLU A 20 -36.83 -16.07 -45.25
CA GLU A 20 -36.82 -16.32 -46.70
C GLU A 20 -35.81 -17.39 -47.14
N ASN A 21 -35.71 -18.51 -46.39
CA ASN A 21 -34.72 -19.58 -46.56
C ASN A 21 -33.24 -19.17 -46.38
N VAL A 22 -32.96 -17.96 -45.88
CA VAL A 22 -31.60 -17.54 -45.50
C VAL A 22 -31.39 -17.78 -44.01
N ARG A 23 -30.32 -18.51 -43.67
CA ARG A 23 -29.91 -18.76 -42.28
C ARG A 23 -29.08 -17.59 -41.77
N ILE A 24 -29.60 -16.89 -40.76
CA ILE A 24 -28.93 -15.76 -40.10
C ILE A 24 -28.60 -16.17 -38.65
N PRO A 25 -27.31 -16.42 -38.33
CA PRO A 25 -26.90 -16.74 -36.97
C PRO A 25 -26.84 -15.48 -36.08
N PHE A 26 -27.33 -15.60 -34.85
CA PHE A 26 -27.28 -14.55 -33.83
C PHE A 26 -26.80 -15.14 -32.50
N THR A 27 -25.65 -14.67 -32.02
CA THR A 27 -25.05 -15.15 -30.76
C THR A 27 -25.40 -14.23 -29.61
N LYS A 28 -25.86 -14.81 -28.50
CA LYS A 28 -26.12 -14.11 -27.23
C LYS A 28 -25.40 -14.82 -26.08
N THR A 29 -24.95 -14.02 -25.11
CA THR A 29 -24.44 -14.53 -23.85
C THR A 29 -25.58 -15.08 -22.99
N ILE A 30 -25.30 -16.11 -22.21
CA ILE A 30 -26.24 -16.59 -21.18
C ILE A 30 -26.21 -15.64 -19.99
N VAL A 31 -27.38 -15.27 -19.49
CA VAL A 31 -27.55 -14.34 -18.36
C VAL A 31 -28.54 -14.90 -17.36
N TYR A 32 -28.36 -14.55 -16.09
CA TYR A 32 -29.31 -14.78 -15.03
C TYR A 32 -30.21 -13.55 -14.88
N LYS A 33 -31.53 -13.71 -15.03
CA LYS A 33 -32.51 -12.63 -14.92
C LYS A 33 -33.27 -12.76 -13.60
N THR A 34 -33.35 -11.66 -12.86
CA THR A 34 -34.13 -11.52 -11.63
C THR A 34 -35.02 -10.30 -11.68
N ASN A 35 -36.11 -10.28 -10.92
CA ASN A 35 -36.93 -9.09 -10.74
C ASN A 35 -36.58 -8.46 -9.38
N ASP A 36 -36.10 -7.22 -9.42
CA ASP A 36 -35.86 -6.38 -8.25
C ASP A 36 -37.08 -5.45 -8.05
N PRO A 37 -37.62 -5.32 -6.83
CA PRO A 37 -38.80 -4.48 -6.57
C PRO A 37 -38.64 -3.00 -6.93
N VAL A 38 -37.39 -2.49 -6.97
CA VAL A 38 -37.07 -1.10 -7.26
C VAL A 38 -36.58 -0.95 -8.71
N LYS A 39 -35.68 -1.83 -9.15
CA LYS A 39 -35.01 -1.73 -10.45
C LYS A 39 -35.75 -2.46 -11.59
N GLY A 40 -36.79 -3.23 -11.27
CA GLY A 40 -37.49 -4.05 -12.26
C GLY A 40 -36.63 -5.23 -12.71
N GLU A 41 -36.48 -5.44 -14.01
CA GLU A 41 -35.70 -6.57 -14.53
C GLU A 41 -34.19 -6.29 -14.42
N VAL A 42 -33.51 -7.11 -13.62
CA VAL A 42 -32.06 -7.06 -13.42
C VAL A 42 -31.42 -8.28 -14.07
N TYR A 43 -30.36 -8.05 -14.83
CA TYR A 43 -29.61 -9.09 -15.52
C TYR A 43 -28.21 -9.20 -14.91
N LYS A 44 -27.80 -10.41 -14.57
CA LYS A 44 -26.44 -10.74 -14.14
C LYS A 44 -25.80 -11.70 -15.13
N PRO A 45 -24.48 -11.65 -15.33
CA PRO A 45 -23.78 -12.70 -16.05
C PRO A 45 -24.07 -14.08 -15.43
N PHE A 46 -24.23 -15.10 -16.28
CA PHE A 46 -24.29 -16.47 -15.81
C PHE A 46 -22.85 -16.99 -15.66
N GLU A 47 -22.43 -17.22 -14.42
CA GLU A 47 -21.06 -17.62 -14.08
C GLU A 47 -21.02 -18.98 -13.41
N ILE A 48 -20.01 -19.79 -13.76
CA ILE A 48 -19.67 -21.00 -13.03
C ILE A 48 -18.62 -20.61 -11.99
N ILE A 49 -19.04 -20.61 -10.72
CA ILE A 49 -18.20 -20.23 -9.58
C ILE A 49 -17.55 -21.46 -8.93
N PRO A 50 -16.39 -21.30 -8.27
CA PRO A 50 -15.76 -22.40 -7.57
C PRO A 50 -16.64 -22.90 -6.41
N GLU A 51 -16.49 -24.18 -6.07
CA GLU A 51 -17.17 -24.81 -4.93
C GLU A 51 -16.75 -24.21 -3.59
N VAL A 52 -15.53 -23.66 -3.54
CA VAL A 52 -14.96 -22.97 -2.39
C VAL A 52 -14.25 -21.71 -2.86
N SER A 53 -14.51 -20.60 -2.18
CA SER A 53 -13.68 -19.40 -2.24
C SER A 53 -12.93 -19.25 -0.93
N VAL A 54 -11.64 -19.01 -0.99
CA VAL A 54 -10.80 -18.77 0.20
C VAL A 54 -10.04 -17.47 0.03
N ARG A 55 -9.96 -16.68 1.10
CA ARG A 55 -9.25 -15.39 1.10
C ARG A 55 -8.44 -15.20 2.36
N LEU A 56 -7.33 -14.50 2.22
CA LEU A 56 -6.54 -13.95 3.32
C LEU A 56 -6.97 -12.51 3.57
N GLY A 57 -7.00 -12.09 4.84
CA GLY A 57 -7.48 -10.76 5.23
C GLY A 57 -6.66 -9.60 4.64
N GLU A 58 -5.34 -9.73 4.65
CA GLU A 58 -4.40 -8.74 4.09
C GLU A 58 -3.74 -9.28 2.83
N LYS A 59 -3.40 -8.38 1.89
CA LYS A 59 -2.63 -8.75 0.67
C LYS A 59 -1.12 -8.73 0.91
N VAL A 60 -0.66 -7.97 1.91
CA VAL A 60 0.72 -7.90 2.36
C VAL A 60 0.72 -7.84 3.88
N VAL A 61 1.45 -8.75 4.52
CA VAL A 61 1.64 -8.78 5.98
C VAL A 61 3.11 -8.51 6.29
N ILE A 62 3.37 -7.44 7.02
CA ILE A 62 4.71 -7.05 7.45
C ILE A 62 4.99 -7.59 8.85
N PHE A 63 6.19 -8.14 9.06
CA PHE A 63 6.73 -8.58 10.35
C PHE A 63 7.95 -7.73 10.70
N GLU A 64 7.76 -6.80 11.63
CA GLU A 64 8.78 -5.85 12.09
C GLU A 64 9.82 -6.48 13.02
N ASN A 65 9.52 -7.65 13.58
CA ASN A 65 10.37 -8.43 14.46
C ASN A 65 10.13 -9.94 14.24
N ASP A 66 10.70 -10.79 15.11
CA ASP A 66 10.57 -12.24 15.06
C ASP A 66 9.33 -12.80 15.78
N GLN A 67 8.39 -11.93 16.15
CA GLN A 67 7.14 -12.31 16.80
C GLN A 67 6.14 -12.84 15.78
N GLN A 68 5.33 -13.79 16.23
CA GLN A 68 4.26 -14.36 15.41
C GLN A 68 3.09 -13.37 15.26
N LYS A 69 2.38 -13.46 14.14
CA LYS A 69 1.13 -12.72 13.89
C LYS A 69 0.02 -13.70 13.55
N GLU A 70 -1.19 -13.34 13.96
CA GLU A 70 -2.40 -14.06 13.61
C GLU A 70 -2.87 -13.63 12.22
N ILE A 71 -3.08 -14.61 11.34
CA ILE A 71 -3.54 -14.41 9.97
C ILE A 71 -4.90 -15.09 9.82
N PRO A 72 -5.99 -14.31 9.70
CA PRO A 72 -7.31 -14.86 9.45
C PRO A 72 -7.43 -15.33 7.99
N VAL A 73 -7.90 -16.55 7.82
CA VAL A 73 -8.26 -17.17 6.54
C VAL A 73 -9.76 -17.36 6.53
N THR A 74 -10.44 -16.74 5.57
CA THR A 74 -11.90 -16.81 5.44
C THR A 74 -12.28 -17.68 4.26
N ILE A 75 -13.10 -18.71 4.53
CA ILE A 75 -13.58 -19.69 3.58
C ILE A 75 -15.06 -19.43 3.35
N LYS A 76 -15.49 -19.25 2.10
CA LYS A 76 -16.89 -19.09 1.69
C LYS A 76 -17.34 -20.33 0.93
N ALA A 77 -18.45 -20.92 1.35
CA ALA A 77 -18.98 -22.13 0.72
C ALA A 77 -19.77 -21.81 -0.56
N GLY A 78 -19.45 -22.49 -1.67
CA GLY A 78 -20.17 -22.41 -2.94
C GLY A 78 -21.38 -23.36 -3.03
N ARG A 79 -21.54 -24.26 -2.05
CA ARG A 79 -22.67 -25.19 -1.89
C ARG A 79 -23.02 -25.41 -0.42
N ASN A 80 -24.18 -26.02 -0.18
CA ASN A 80 -24.56 -26.47 1.17
C ASN A 80 -23.68 -27.65 1.61
N GLU A 81 -23.57 -27.85 2.92
CA GLU A 81 -22.90 -28.99 3.56
C GLU A 81 -21.46 -29.18 3.04
N LEU A 82 -20.65 -28.12 3.17
CA LEU A 82 -19.25 -28.13 2.81
C LEU A 82 -18.41 -28.63 3.98
N GLU A 83 -17.73 -29.75 3.80
CA GLU A 83 -16.78 -30.32 4.77
C GLU A 83 -15.41 -30.50 4.14
N GLY A 84 -14.36 -30.23 4.91
CA GLY A 84 -12.99 -30.33 4.42
C GLY A 84 -11.96 -29.85 5.42
N SER A 85 -10.78 -29.50 4.94
CA SER A 85 -9.73 -28.88 5.74
C SER A 85 -9.05 -27.74 4.98
N VAL A 86 -8.46 -26.80 5.71
CA VAL A 86 -7.67 -25.71 5.16
C VAL A 86 -6.28 -25.73 5.79
N LYS A 87 -5.27 -25.48 4.98
CA LYS A 87 -3.88 -25.29 5.42
C LYS A 87 -3.28 -24.10 4.68
N LEU A 88 -2.12 -23.61 5.13
CA LEU A 88 -1.33 -22.63 4.41
C LEU A 88 -0.12 -23.30 3.76
N THR A 89 0.17 -22.94 2.52
CA THR A 89 1.51 -23.07 1.93
C THR A 89 2.30 -21.81 2.26
N TYR A 90 3.59 -21.95 2.55
CA TYR A 90 4.46 -20.88 3.02
C TYR A 90 5.93 -21.21 2.71
N PRO A 91 6.86 -20.22 2.75
CA PRO A 91 8.28 -20.44 2.49
C PRO A 91 8.95 -21.32 3.56
N GLU A 92 9.98 -22.07 3.20
CA GLU A 92 10.61 -23.10 4.06
C GLU A 92 11.15 -22.57 5.40
N ASP A 93 11.58 -21.31 5.44
CA ASP A 93 12.15 -20.65 6.61
C ASP A 93 11.10 -20.01 7.55
N TRP A 94 9.81 -20.18 7.24
CA TRP A 94 8.69 -19.70 8.04
C TRP A 94 8.00 -20.86 8.76
N ASN A 95 7.32 -20.56 9.87
CA ASN A 95 6.52 -21.55 10.59
C ASN A 95 5.06 -21.09 10.70
N VAL A 96 4.13 -22.02 10.54
CA VAL A 96 2.69 -21.77 10.61
C VAL A 96 2.06 -22.79 11.56
N TYR A 97 1.19 -22.31 12.46
CA TYR A 97 0.49 -23.14 13.44
C TYR A 97 -0.99 -22.77 13.53
N PRO A 98 -1.91 -23.74 13.64
CA PRO A 98 -1.68 -25.18 13.41
C PRO A 98 -1.37 -25.48 11.93
N GLU A 99 -0.96 -26.71 11.62
CA GLU A 99 -0.69 -27.11 10.23
C GLU A 99 -1.95 -27.11 9.35
N SER A 100 -3.12 -27.36 9.94
CA SER A 100 -4.42 -27.29 9.26
C SER A 100 -5.57 -27.05 10.24
N HIS A 101 -6.70 -26.58 9.72
CA HIS A 101 -7.97 -26.50 10.42
C HIS A 101 -9.05 -27.32 9.68
N PRO A 102 -9.94 -28.02 10.40
CA PRO A 102 -11.15 -28.55 9.79
C PRO A 102 -12.12 -27.42 9.44
N ILE A 103 -12.89 -27.59 8.37
CA ILE A 103 -13.97 -26.69 7.98
C ILE A 103 -15.29 -27.46 7.87
N THR A 104 -16.37 -26.83 8.33
CA THR A 104 -17.73 -27.37 8.25
C THR A 104 -18.70 -26.19 8.11
N ILE A 105 -19.21 -25.99 6.89
CA ILE A 105 -20.08 -24.86 6.56
C ILE A 105 -21.43 -25.40 6.08
N ALA A 106 -22.50 -25.05 6.79
CA ALA A 106 -23.83 -25.64 6.56
C ALA A 106 -24.48 -25.12 5.28
N ASN A 107 -24.42 -23.80 5.04
CA ASN A 107 -25.18 -23.17 3.96
C ASN A 107 -24.28 -22.63 2.85
N LYS A 108 -24.78 -22.71 1.62
CA LYS A 108 -24.18 -22.00 0.47
C LYS A 108 -24.15 -20.49 0.76
N GLY A 109 -22.99 -19.89 0.55
CA GLY A 109 -22.73 -18.47 0.74
C GLY A 109 -22.32 -18.09 2.16
N GLU A 110 -22.41 -19.01 3.12
CA GLU A 110 -21.91 -18.83 4.48
C GLU A 110 -20.37 -18.83 4.51
N GLU A 111 -19.80 -18.09 5.46
CA GLU A 111 -18.36 -17.96 5.66
C GLU A 111 -17.93 -18.54 7.00
N GLN A 112 -16.80 -19.26 7.01
CA GLN A 112 -16.09 -19.65 8.21
C GLN A 112 -14.69 -19.03 8.18
N THR A 113 -14.30 -18.36 9.25
CA THR A 113 -12.93 -17.83 9.42
C THR A 113 -12.17 -18.69 10.41
N VAL A 114 -10.96 -19.09 10.03
CA VAL A 114 -9.98 -19.75 10.91
C VAL A 114 -8.74 -18.88 11.01
N VAL A 115 -7.95 -19.04 12.06
CA VAL A 115 -6.79 -18.18 12.33
C VAL A 115 -5.54 -19.04 12.42
N PHE A 116 -4.56 -18.71 11.58
CA PHE A 116 -3.23 -19.30 11.63
C PHE A 116 -2.26 -18.33 12.32
N SER A 117 -1.44 -18.84 13.24
CA SER A 117 -0.30 -18.13 13.78
C SER A 117 0.90 -18.34 12.87
N VAL A 118 1.38 -17.28 12.23
CA VAL A 118 2.53 -17.31 11.33
C VAL A 118 3.72 -16.65 12.02
N LYS A 119 4.85 -17.36 12.07
CA LYS A 119 6.10 -16.92 12.69
C LYS A 119 7.19 -16.77 11.63
N PRO A 120 7.84 -15.59 11.54
CA PRO A 120 8.91 -15.36 10.58
C PRO A 120 10.26 -15.91 11.07
N PRO A 121 11.26 -16.02 10.18
CA PRO A 121 12.65 -16.22 10.58
C PRO A 121 13.20 -14.99 11.32
N LYS A 122 14.36 -15.14 11.94
CA LYS A 122 15.03 -14.03 12.67
C LYS A 122 15.62 -12.98 11.73
N TYR A 123 16.03 -13.39 10.53
CA TYR A 123 16.65 -12.56 9.50
C TYR A 123 15.63 -12.05 8.47
N GLN A 124 16.02 -11.08 7.64
CA GLN A 124 15.16 -10.56 6.57
C GLN A 124 14.80 -11.66 5.57
N SER A 125 13.50 -11.87 5.36
CA SER A 125 12.96 -12.89 4.46
C SER A 125 11.62 -12.41 3.90
N GLU A 126 11.30 -12.78 2.67
CA GLU A 126 10.00 -12.50 2.07
C GLU A 126 9.50 -13.70 1.27
N GLY A 127 8.19 -13.78 1.10
CA GLY A 127 7.57 -14.83 0.32
C GLY A 127 6.07 -14.65 0.23
N HIS A 128 5.38 -15.72 -0.14
CA HIS A 128 3.93 -15.72 -0.23
C HIS A 128 3.36 -16.83 0.63
N ILE A 129 2.27 -16.53 1.31
CA ILE A 129 1.39 -17.54 1.90
C ILE A 129 0.18 -17.72 0.99
N LYS A 130 -0.22 -18.98 0.77
CA LYS A 130 -1.42 -19.31 0.00
C LYS A 130 -2.27 -20.29 0.78
N PRO A 131 -3.56 -20.01 1.02
CA PRO A 131 -4.44 -20.96 1.63
C PRO A 131 -4.81 -22.03 0.62
N GLU A 132 -4.83 -23.27 1.06
CA GLU A 132 -5.24 -24.43 0.30
C GLU A 132 -6.37 -25.11 1.06
N VAL A 133 -7.56 -25.09 0.47
CA VAL A 133 -8.73 -25.80 1.01
C VAL A 133 -8.89 -27.12 0.27
N VAL A 134 -8.91 -28.22 1.02
CA VAL A 134 -9.14 -29.57 0.50
C VAL A 134 -10.56 -29.98 0.87
N VAL A 135 -11.38 -30.25 -0.17
CA VAL A 135 -12.74 -30.77 -0.04
C VAL A 135 -12.81 -32.03 -0.89
N ASN A 136 -13.13 -33.16 -0.26
CA ASN A 136 -12.98 -34.48 -0.88
C ASN A 136 -11.53 -34.67 -1.41
N ASP A 137 -11.37 -34.91 -2.72
CA ASP A 137 -10.08 -35.09 -3.39
C ASP A 137 -9.65 -33.87 -4.23
N HIS A 138 -10.30 -32.71 -4.04
CA HIS A 138 -10.01 -31.49 -4.78
C HIS A 138 -9.44 -30.39 -3.88
N SER A 139 -8.45 -29.66 -4.43
CA SER A 139 -7.77 -28.55 -3.78
C SER A 139 -8.19 -27.21 -4.41
N TYR A 140 -8.48 -26.23 -3.57
CA TYR A 140 -8.92 -24.89 -3.95
C TYR A 140 -8.02 -23.83 -3.29
N SER A 141 -7.49 -22.91 -4.10
CA SER A 141 -6.65 -21.80 -3.65
C SER A 141 -7.01 -20.51 -4.41
N VAL A 142 -8.31 -20.24 -4.50
CA VAL A 142 -8.86 -19.10 -5.25
C VAL A 142 -9.78 -18.26 -4.38
N GLU A 143 -9.69 -16.95 -4.57
CA GLU A 143 -10.61 -15.96 -4.03
C GLU A 143 -11.62 -15.57 -5.12
N MET A 144 -12.90 -15.56 -4.75
CA MET A 144 -13.98 -15.03 -5.58
C MET A 144 -14.35 -13.63 -5.10
N ILE A 145 -14.13 -12.64 -5.95
CA ILE A 145 -14.44 -11.23 -5.72
C ILE A 145 -15.69 -10.86 -6.50
N GLU A 146 -16.68 -10.31 -5.80
CA GLU A 146 -17.91 -9.78 -6.38
C GLU A 146 -17.78 -8.25 -6.47
N ILE A 147 -17.99 -7.71 -7.68
CA ILE A 147 -17.99 -6.28 -7.95
C ILE A 147 -19.41 -5.88 -8.31
N ASP A 148 -20.08 -5.19 -7.40
CA ASP A 148 -21.49 -4.79 -7.53
C ASP A 148 -21.66 -3.31 -7.19
N TYR A 149 -21.46 -2.43 -8.19
CA TYR A 149 -21.75 -1.01 -8.07
C TYR A 149 -22.92 -0.63 -8.97
N GLU A 150 -23.72 0.34 -8.55
CA GLU A 150 -24.90 0.77 -9.30
C GLU A 150 -24.58 1.28 -10.73
N HIS A 151 -23.37 1.79 -10.95
CA HIS A 151 -22.96 2.43 -12.20
C HIS A 151 -22.14 1.51 -13.14
N ILE A 152 -21.88 0.24 -12.77
CA ILE A 152 -21.25 -0.74 -13.66
C ILE A 152 -21.97 -2.10 -13.59
N PRO A 153 -21.86 -2.96 -14.63
CA PRO A 153 -22.43 -4.30 -14.56
C PRO A 153 -21.82 -5.12 -13.41
N TYR A 154 -22.66 -5.98 -12.79
CA TYR A 154 -22.20 -6.98 -11.82
C TYR A 154 -21.11 -7.85 -12.44
N GLN A 155 -19.98 -7.98 -11.76
CA GLN A 155 -18.86 -8.79 -12.19
C GLN A 155 -18.42 -9.73 -11.07
N THR A 156 -17.99 -10.93 -11.48
CA THR A 156 -17.35 -11.90 -10.60
C THR A 156 -15.96 -12.17 -11.14
N ILE A 157 -14.95 -12.05 -10.28
CA ILE A 157 -13.55 -12.30 -10.60
C ILE A 157 -13.09 -13.45 -9.71
N VAL A 158 -12.52 -14.48 -10.33
CA VAL A 158 -11.85 -15.57 -9.62
C VAL A 158 -10.37 -15.40 -9.85
N MET A 159 -9.60 -15.29 -8.77
CA MET A 159 -8.15 -15.10 -8.83
C MET A 159 -7.45 -15.96 -7.77
N PRO A 160 -6.15 -16.28 -7.96
CA PRO A 160 -5.39 -16.97 -6.92
C PRO A 160 -5.47 -16.22 -5.58
N SER A 161 -5.72 -16.94 -4.49
CA SER A 161 -5.67 -16.37 -3.15
C SER A 161 -4.24 -16.48 -2.63
N GLU A 162 -3.58 -15.35 -2.43
CA GLU A 162 -2.26 -15.28 -1.81
C GLU A 162 -2.07 -13.94 -1.08
N SER A 163 -1.19 -13.96 -0.08
CA SER A 163 -0.67 -12.74 0.56
C SER A 163 0.84 -12.78 0.53
N LYS A 164 1.46 -11.64 0.24
CA LYS A 164 2.89 -11.46 0.48
C LYS A 164 3.12 -11.40 2.00
N ILE A 165 4.19 -12.02 2.47
CA ILE A 165 4.68 -11.93 3.84
C ILE A 165 6.11 -11.42 3.81
N VAL A 166 6.43 -10.46 4.68
CA VAL A 166 7.73 -9.79 4.66
C VAL A 166 8.25 -9.62 6.08
N ARG A 167 9.37 -10.26 6.39
CA ARG A 167 10.14 -10.06 7.62
C ARG A 167 11.19 -8.98 7.37
N LEU A 168 11.05 -7.84 8.05
CA LEU A 168 11.93 -6.68 7.86
C LEU A 168 13.07 -6.65 8.87
N ASP A 169 14.32 -6.64 8.42
CA ASP A 169 15.43 -6.23 9.29
C ASP A 169 15.52 -4.70 9.34
N ILE A 170 14.71 -4.13 10.23
CA ILE A 170 14.52 -2.69 10.35
C ILE A 170 14.77 -2.22 11.77
N GLN A 171 15.54 -1.15 11.87
CA GLN A 171 15.72 -0.36 13.08
C GLN A 171 14.93 0.94 12.94
N LYS A 172 14.39 1.42 14.07
CA LYS A 172 13.67 2.68 14.15
C LYS A 172 14.07 3.50 15.36
N LYS A 173 13.99 4.82 15.23
CA LYS A 173 14.06 5.80 16.32
C LYS A 173 12.88 6.76 16.23
N GLY A 174 12.50 7.30 17.38
CA GLY A 174 11.19 7.92 17.53
C GLY A 174 10.08 6.87 17.61
N GLU A 175 8.96 7.27 18.20
CA GLU A 175 7.83 6.39 18.48
C GLU A 175 6.52 7.02 18.01
N ASN A 176 6.29 8.31 18.32
CA ASN A 176 5.04 8.99 18.06
C ASN A 176 5.15 9.83 16.78
N ILE A 177 4.40 9.46 15.75
CA ILE A 177 4.38 10.10 14.44
C ILE A 177 3.03 10.79 14.24
N GLY A 178 3.06 12.09 14.01
CA GLY A 178 1.88 12.84 13.59
C GLY A 178 1.70 12.77 12.09
N TYR A 179 0.51 12.42 11.61
CA TYR A 179 0.25 12.27 10.18
C TYR A 179 -0.84 13.23 9.70
N ILE A 180 -0.55 14.05 8.70
CA ILE A 180 -1.53 14.93 8.06
C ILE A 180 -1.93 14.27 6.74
N GLU A 181 -3.14 13.69 6.72
CA GLU A 181 -3.60 12.87 5.61
C GLU A 181 -3.77 13.65 4.29
N GLY A 182 -3.39 12.97 3.22
CA GLY A 182 -3.51 13.42 1.84
C GLY A 182 -4.60 12.69 1.06
N ALA A 183 -4.49 12.70 -0.27
CA ALA A 183 -5.49 12.08 -1.14
C ALA A 183 -5.22 10.58 -1.35
N GLY A 184 -6.05 9.70 -0.77
CA GLY A 184 -5.95 8.25 -1.00
C GLY A 184 -4.69 7.64 -0.39
N ASP A 185 -4.30 8.14 0.78
CA ASP A 185 -3.07 7.78 1.46
C ASP A 185 -3.28 6.55 2.36
N VAL A 186 -2.39 5.57 2.26
CA VAL A 186 -2.38 4.33 3.07
C VAL A 186 -1.04 4.13 3.78
N VAL A 187 -0.18 5.15 3.73
CA VAL A 187 1.11 5.16 4.43
C VAL A 187 0.95 5.07 5.97
N PRO A 188 -0.04 5.71 6.63
CA PRO A 188 -0.19 5.63 8.08
C PRO A 188 -0.31 4.19 8.59
N GLU A 189 -1.10 3.36 7.91
CA GLU A 189 -1.33 1.95 8.25
C GLU A 189 -0.03 1.15 8.15
N SER A 190 0.75 1.38 7.09
CA SER A 190 2.05 0.75 6.88
C SER A 190 3.07 1.12 7.96
N LEU A 191 3.08 2.37 8.42
CA LEU A 191 3.94 2.81 9.52
C LEU A 191 3.54 2.18 10.87
N LYS A 192 2.23 1.98 11.11
CA LYS A 192 1.74 1.23 12.28
C LYS A 192 2.19 -0.23 12.23
N GLN A 193 2.17 -0.87 11.05
CA GLN A 193 2.62 -2.26 10.89
C GLN A 193 4.09 -2.47 11.25
N ILE A 194 4.94 -1.44 11.12
CA ILE A 194 6.35 -1.48 11.57
C ILE A 194 6.57 -0.95 12.99
N GLY A 195 5.48 -0.79 13.75
CA GLY A 195 5.50 -0.54 15.19
C GLY A 195 5.62 0.92 15.61
N TYR A 196 5.44 1.90 14.71
CA TYR A 196 5.27 3.30 15.13
C TYR A 196 3.86 3.54 15.69
N ASN A 197 3.76 4.47 16.64
CA ASN A 197 2.48 5.03 17.06
C ASN A 197 2.11 6.20 16.14
N VAL A 198 1.19 5.97 15.20
CA VAL A 198 0.81 6.97 14.19
C VAL A 198 -0.56 7.56 14.49
N VAL A 199 -0.59 8.86 14.75
CA VAL A 199 -1.82 9.60 15.05
C VAL A 199 -2.13 10.55 13.89
N THR A 200 -3.32 10.41 13.30
CA THR A 200 -3.80 11.35 12.30
C THR A 200 -4.11 12.69 12.96
N ILE A 201 -3.49 13.76 12.46
CA ILE A 201 -3.69 15.13 12.93
C ILE A 201 -4.66 15.82 11.97
N LYS A 202 -5.80 16.25 12.50
CA LYS A 202 -6.72 17.08 11.73
C LYS A 202 -6.16 18.49 11.56
N PRO A 203 -6.41 19.17 10.42
CA PRO A 203 -5.83 20.48 10.16
C PRO A 203 -6.16 21.54 11.23
N GLU A 204 -7.35 21.48 11.82
CA GLU A 204 -7.79 22.33 12.93
C GLU A 204 -6.90 22.19 14.18
N ASP A 205 -6.42 20.97 14.46
CA ASP A 205 -5.63 20.62 15.64
C ASP A 205 -4.13 20.97 15.47
N ILE A 206 -3.71 21.43 14.29
CA ILE A 206 -2.32 21.86 14.06
C ILE A 206 -2.04 23.14 14.86
N ASN A 207 -1.41 22.98 16.01
CA ASN A 207 -0.91 24.02 16.90
C ASN A 207 0.36 23.53 17.63
N GLN A 208 1.13 24.44 18.23
CA GLN A 208 2.42 24.11 18.84
C GLN A 208 2.31 23.04 19.96
N GLU A 209 1.26 23.12 20.78
CA GLU A 209 1.06 22.16 21.87
C GLU A 209 0.84 20.74 21.33
N THR A 210 0.00 20.61 20.31
CA THR A 210 -0.30 19.31 19.69
C THR A 210 0.92 18.74 18.99
N LEU A 211 1.62 19.56 18.19
CA LEU A 211 2.80 19.10 17.45
C LEU A 211 3.96 18.70 18.38
N SER A 212 4.10 19.34 19.54
CA SER A 212 5.18 19.04 20.51
C SER A 212 5.15 17.63 21.08
N ARG A 213 4.04 16.89 20.90
CA ARG A 213 3.87 15.50 21.37
C ARG A 213 4.48 14.47 20.41
N PHE A 214 4.85 14.88 19.19
CA PHE A 214 5.31 13.97 18.15
C PHE A 214 6.81 14.10 17.91
N ASP A 215 7.46 12.97 17.67
CA ASP A 215 8.86 12.90 17.30
C ASP A 215 9.08 13.34 15.83
N ALA A 216 8.08 13.13 14.97
CA ALA A 216 8.09 13.60 13.60
C ALA A 216 6.67 13.83 13.08
N ILE A 217 6.54 14.73 12.10
CA ILE A 217 5.31 15.02 11.38
C ILE A 217 5.46 14.61 9.92
N VAL A 218 4.54 13.81 9.41
CA VAL A 218 4.46 13.44 8.00
C VAL A 218 3.28 14.14 7.36
N VAL A 219 3.55 14.89 6.29
CA VAL A 219 2.52 15.47 5.43
C VAL A 219 2.32 14.52 4.26
N GLY A 220 1.13 13.93 4.20
CA GLY A 220 0.75 12.88 3.26
C GLY A 220 0.67 13.33 1.80
N ILE A 221 0.44 12.35 0.93
CA ILE A 221 0.47 12.56 -0.53
C ILE A 221 -0.54 13.61 -0.97
N ARG A 222 -0.08 14.66 -1.65
CA ARG A 222 -0.91 15.75 -2.16
C ARG A 222 -1.70 16.50 -1.08
N ALA A 223 -1.34 16.40 0.20
CA ALA A 223 -2.04 17.11 1.27
C ALA A 223 -2.07 18.63 1.01
N TYR A 224 -0.98 19.23 0.50
CA TYR A 224 -0.97 20.65 0.12
C TYR A 224 -1.74 20.97 -1.16
N ASN A 225 -2.26 19.98 -1.88
CA ASN A 225 -3.17 20.19 -3.01
C ASN A 225 -4.65 20.11 -2.62
N ILE A 226 -4.98 19.38 -1.55
CA ILE A 226 -6.37 19.07 -1.19
C ILE A 226 -6.83 19.68 0.15
N VAL A 227 -5.92 19.93 1.10
CA VAL A 227 -6.25 20.44 2.43
C VAL A 227 -6.09 21.96 2.47
N ASP A 228 -7.18 22.68 2.28
CA ASP A 228 -7.19 24.15 2.17
C ASP A 228 -6.67 24.87 3.44
N GLN A 229 -6.84 24.26 4.61
CA GLN A 229 -6.43 24.88 5.88
C GLN A 229 -4.91 24.95 6.06
N LEU A 230 -4.13 24.12 5.36
CA LEU A 230 -2.67 24.06 5.52
C LEU A 230 -1.96 25.38 5.15
N LYS A 231 -2.57 26.20 4.29
CA LYS A 231 -2.06 27.54 3.95
C LYS A 231 -1.91 28.48 5.15
N TYR A 232 -2.65 28.22 6.22
CA TYR A 232 -2.58 28.99 7.46
C TYR A 232 -1.73 28.32 8.55
N LYS A 233 -1.18 27.14 8.26
CA LYS A 233 -0.49 26.29 9.24
C LYS A 233 1.02 26.13 8.96
N GLN A 234 1.51 26.55 7.79
CA GLN A 234 2.92 26.47 7.41
C GLN A 234 3.86 27.01 8.48
N LYS A 235 3.59 28.21 9.00
CA LYS A 235 4.42 28.80 10.06
C LYS A 235 4.52 27.89 11.30
N VAL A 236 3.40 27.31 11.74
CA VAL A 236 3.38 26.44 12.92
C VAL A 236 4.16 25.15 12.67
N LEU A 237 4.07 24.61 11.45
CA LEU A 237 4.81 23.42 11.04
C LEU A 237 6.32 23.70 10.95
N PHE A 238 6.73 24.85 10.41
CA PHE A 238 8.13 25.24 10.36
C PHE A 238 8.69 25.58 11.75
N ASP A 239 7.92 26.24 12.62
CA ASP A 239 8.27 26.46 14.03
C ASP A 239 8.49 25.12 14.78
N PHE A 240 7.79 24.04 14.40
CA PHE A 240 8.01 22.70 14.95
C PHE A 240 9.37 22.13 14.50
N VAL A 241 9.74 22.30 13.23
CA VAL A 241 11.05 21.88 12.73
C VAL A 241 12.17 22.69 13.40
N ASP A 242 12.01 24.01 13.48
CA ASP A 242 12.99 24.91 14.11
C ASP A 242 13.33 24.49 15.55
N LYS A 243 12.35 23.96 16.29
CA LYS A 243 12.49 23.47 17.67
C LYS A 243 13.02 22.04 17.80
N GLY A 244 13.52 21.42 16.73
CA GLY A 244 14.10 20.07 16.76
C GLY A 244 13.21 18.96 16.21
N GLY A 245 12.00 19.29 15.73
CA GLY A 245 11.12 18.33 15.10
C GLY A 245 11.57 17.89 13.71
N ASN A 246 11.26 16.65 13.32
CA ASN A 246 11.46 16.19 11.94
C ASN A 246 10.15 16.30 11.15
N MET A 247 10.18 16.94 9.98
CA MET A 247 9.03 17.05 9.09
C MET A 247 9.33 16.41 7.75
N ILE A 248 8.49 15.46 7.34
CA ILE A 248 8.57 14.79 6.03
C ILE A 248 7.37 15.24 5.20
N VAL A 249 7.64 15.91 4.07
CA VAL A 249 6.62 16.25 3.09
C VAL A 249 6.72 15.29 1.91
N GLN A 250 5.67 14.50 1.71
CA GLN A 250 5.59 13.58 0.59
C GLN A 250 5.06 14.28 -0.67
N TYR A 251 5.22 13.59 -1.79
CA TYR A 251 4.76 13.95 -3.13
C TYR A 251 3.56 14.93 -3.16
N ASN A 252 3.78 16.12 -3.73
CA ASN A 252 2.74 17.09 -4.08
C ASN A 252 2.85 17.47 -5.56
N THR A 253 1.77 18.00 -6.15
CA THR A 253 1.78 18.50 -7.54
C THR A 253 1.90 20.02 -7.56
N SER A 254 2.63 20.58 -8.53
CA SER A 254 2.75 22.05 -8.71
C SER A 254 1.43 22.76 -9.05
N ARG A 255 0.43 22.02 -9.55
CA ARG A 255 -0.89 22.58 -9.86
C ARG A 255 -1.78 22.56 -8.62
N ARG A 256 -2.50 23.66 -8.38
CA ARG A 256 -3.44 23.82 -7.26
C ARG A 256 -2.78 23.59 -5.88
N LEU A 257 -1.50 23.96 -5.74
CA LEU A 257 -0.92 24.11 -4.41
C LEU A 257 -1.73 25.15 -3.63
N LYS A 258 -2.04 24.82 -2.39
CA LYS A 258 -2.80 25.69 -1.47
C LYS A 258 -1.88 26.57 -0.65
N VAL A 259 -0.59 26.25 -0.60
CA VAL A 259 0.45 26.97 0.14
C VAL A 259 1.32 27.77 -0.82
N ASP A 260 1.73 28.97 -0.41
CA ASP A 260 2.70 29.79 -1.14
C ASP A 260 4.13 29.32 -0.85
N GLU A 261 4.43 29.10 0.44
CA GLU A 261 5.72 28.60 0.92
C GLU A 261 5.59 27.11 1.24
N LEU A 262 6.06 26.25 0.34
CA LEU A 262 5.99 24.80 0.51
C LEU A 262 6.95 24.29 1.60
N ALA A 263 8.10 24.95 1.75
CA ALA A 263 9.20 24.56 2.62
C ALA A 263 9.81 25.81 3.29
N PRO A 264 10.60 25.66 4.38
CA PRO A 264 11.19 26.80 5.10
C PRO A 264 12.25 27.57 4.29
N TYR A 265 12.78 26.96 3.22
CA TYR A 265 13.70 27.57 2.27
C TYR A 265 13.14 27.45 0.85
N PRO A 266 13.58 28.28 -0.11
CA PRO A 266 13.09 28.23 -1.48
C PRO A 266 13.15 26.84 -2.10
N LEU A 267 11.98 26.31 -2.47
CA LEU A 267 11.82 25.01 -3.12
C LEU A 267 10.65 25.07 -4.10
N LYS A 268 10.89 24.70 -5.35
CA LYS A 268 9.92 24.80 -6.43
C LYS A 268 9.65 23.43 -7.03
N LEU A 269 8.38 23.03 -6.99
CA LEU A 269 7.93 21.77 -7.58
C LEU A 269 8.02 21.80 -9.10
N GLY A 270 8.70 20.79 -9.64
CA GLY A 270 8.79 20.54 -11.07
C GLY A 270 7.66 19.64 -11.59
N ARG A 271 7.93 19.02 -12.74
CA ARG A 271 7.10 17.96 -13.33
C ARG A 271 7.90 16.67 -13.57
N ASP A 272 9.15 16.68 -13.14
CA ASP A 272 10.11 15.62 -13.31
C ASP A 272 9.63 14.36 -12.60
N ARG A 273 9.85 13.22 -13.27
CA ARG A 273 9.41 11.90 -12.81
C ARG A 273 10.41 10.85 -13.28
N VAL A 274 10.36 9.70 -12.64
CA VAL A 274 11.07 8.49 -13.04
C VAL A 274 10.04 7.37 -12.97
N THR A 275 9.62 6.93 -14.15
CA THR A 275 8.51 5.98 -14.34
C THR A 275 9.00 4.55 -14.53
N ASP A 276 10.29 4.34 -14.76
CA ASP A 276 10.87 3.01 -14.79
C ASP A 276 11.19 2.53 -13.36
N GLU A 277 10.46 1.53 -12.88
CA GLU A 277 10.68 0.86 -11.59
C GLU A 277 12.06 0.23 -11.46
N PHE A 278 12.75 -0.06 -12.58
CA PHE A 278 14.11 -0.60 -12.61
C PHE A 278 15.20 0.47 -12.77
N ALA A 279 14.84 1.75 -12.82
CA ALA A 279 15.82 2.84 -12.93
C ALA A 279 16.86 2.75 -11.81
N GLU A 280 18.13 2.96 -12.18
CA GLU A 280 19.26 2.97 -11.26
C GLU A 280 19.16 4.16 -10.29
N VAL A 281 19.36 3.88 -9.01
CA VAL A 281 19.36 4.89 -7.95
C VAL A 281 20.79 5.17 -7.52
N ARG A 282 21.34 6.32 -7.89
CA ARG A 282 22.71 6.71 -7.54
C ARG A 282 22.73 7.49 -6.23
N PHE A 283 23.66 7.16 -5.35
CA PHE A 283 23.82 7.84 -4.05
C PHE A 283 24.80 9.00 -4.21
N ILE A 284 24.27 10.22 -4.24
CA ILE A 284 25.09 11.44 -4.40
C ILE A 284 25.62 11.94 -3.05
N ASN A 285 24.95 11.61 -1.94
CA ASN A 285 25.43 11.84 -0.58
C ASN A 285 25.43 10.53 0.24
N PRO A 286 26.31 9.56 -0.08
CA PRO A 286 26.29 8.21 0.51
C PRO A 286 26.65 8.17 2.00
N GLU A 287 27.37 9.18 2.50
CA GLU A 287 27.74 9.32 3.92
C GLU A 287 26.68 10.08 4.74
N HIS A 288 25.60 10.56 4.10
CA HIS A 288 24.55 11.26 4.81
C HIS A 288 23.82 10.34 5.79
N GLU A 289 23.34 10.89 6.90
CA GLU A 289 22.66 10.13 7.95
C GLU A 289 21.46 9.31 7.42
N LEU A 290 20.66 9.90 6.53
CA LEU A 290 19.56 9.20 5.84
C LEU A 290 19.96 7.90 5.11
N MET A 291 21.23 7.75 4.74
CA MET A 291 21.74 6.54 4.08
C MET A 291 22.38 5.55 5.06
N ASN A 292 22.57 5.94 6.33
CA ASN A 292 23.42 5.22 7.27
C ASN A 292 22.79 4.96 8.65
N PHE A 293 21.72 5.67 9.02
CA PHE A 293 21.17 5.59 10.36
C PHE A 293 19.62 5.69 10.38
N PRO A 294 18.95 4.83 11.19
CA PRO A 294 19.51 3.70 11.93
C PRO A 294 19.79 2.48 11.04
N ASN A 295 19.35 2.52 9.78
CA ASN A 295 19.59 1.46 8.82
C ASN A 295 20.65 1.88 7.79
N LYS A 296 21.63 1.02 7.51
CA LYS A 296 22.52 1.21 6.35
C LYS A 296 21.75 0.88 5.07
N ILE A 297 21.58 1.88 4.22
CA ILE A 297 20.90 1.79 2.93
C ILE A 297 21.92 1.40 1.84
N THR A 298 21.56 0.41 1.03
CA THR A 298 22.35 -0.09 -0.09
C THR A 298 21.51 -0.12 -1.36
N GLN A 299 22.11 -0.50 -2.49
CA GLN A 299 21.37 -0.69 -3.74
C GLN A 299 20.28 -1.76 -3.63
N ASP A 300 20.40 -2.71 -2.69
CA ASP A 300 19.40 -3.75 -2.47
C ASP A 300 18.08 -3.18 -1.95
N ASP A 301 18.11 -2.05 -1.23
CA ASP A 301 16.92 -1.36 -0.74
C ASP A 301 16.05 -0.75 -1.87
N PHE A 302 16.61 -0.68 -3.08
CA PHE A 302 15.91 -0.22 -4.28
C PHE A 302 15.47 -1.38 -5.19
N LYS A 303 15.64 -2.64 -4.78
CA LYS A 303 15.11 -3.80 -5.52
C LYS A 303 13.65 -4.05 -5.17
N GLY A 304 12.89 -4.60 -6.12
CA GLY A 304 11.48 -4.99 -5.93
C GLY A 304 10.50 -3.82 -5.83
N TRP A 305 10.94 -2.59 -6.12
CA TRP A 305 10.04 -1.45 -6.25
C TRP A 305 9.08 -1.66 -7.41
N THR A 306 7.88 -1.08 -7.31
CA THR A 306 6.78 -1.36 -8.24
C THR A 306 6.22 -0.08 -8.86
N GLN A 307 5.84 -0.17 -10.13
CA GLN A 307 5.31 0.91 -10.96
C GLN A 307 6.35 1.99 -11.29
N GLU A 308 6.79 2.79 -10.32
CA GLU A 308 7.60 3.98 -10.60
C GLU A 308 8.48 4.38 -9.40
N ARG A 309 9.66 4.94 -9.64
CA ARG A 309 10.54 5.40 -8.54
C ARG A 309 10.01 6.64 -7.83
N GLY A 310 9.38 7.53 -8.59
CA GLY A 310 8.90 8.78 -8.01
C GLY A 310 8.38 9.77 -9.03
N LEU A 311 7.58 10.71 -8.53
CA LEU A 311 6.83 11.65 -9.34
C LEU A 311 6.92 13.08 -8.81
N TYR A 312 6.87 14.04 -9.75
CA TYR A 312 6.83 15.49 -9.51
C TYR A 312 7.94 15.96 -8.55
N PHE A 313 9.18 15.59 -8.87
CA PHE A 313 10.34 16.06 -8.14
C PHE A 313 10.40 17.60 -8.21
N PRO A 314 10.86 18.26 -7.14
CA PRO A 314 11.31 19.64 -7.22
C PRO A 314 12.38 19.75 -8.30
N SER A 315 12.33 20.84 -9.06
CA SER A 315 13.29 21.12 -10.13
C SER A 315 14.28 22.23 -9.76
N GLU A 316 13.95 23.04 -8.75
CA GLU A 316 14.78 24.13 -8.25
C GLU A 316 14.65 24.17 -6.72
N TRP A 317 15.78 24.33 -6.02
CA TRP A 317 15.85 24.47 -4.56
C TRP A 317 17.10 25.28 -4.20
N SER A 318 17.10 25.87 -3.01
CA SER A 318 18.24 26.62 -2.48
C SER A 318 19.31 25.71 -1.83
N ASP A 319 20.50 26.27 -1.57
CA ASP A 319 21.70 25.53 -1.12
C ASP A 319 21.54 24.86 0.26
N GLU A 320 20.53 25.24 1.05
CA GLU A 320 20.20 24.58 2.32
C GLU A 320 19.72 23.14 2.13
N PHE A 321 19.16 22.82 0.96
CA PHE A 321 18.73 21.47 0.63
C PHE A 321 19.88 20.62 0.09
N LYS A 322 20.16 19.53 0.79
CA LYS A 322 21.06 18.49 0.34
C LYS A 322 20.26 17.42 -0.41
N PRO A 323 20.49 17.22 -1.72
CA PRO A 323 19.90 16.12 -2.44
C PRO A 323 20.62 14.81 -2.07
N ILE A 324 19.88 13.72 -1.87
CA ILE A 324 20.46 12.44 -1.39
C ILE A 324 20.64 11.41 -2.50
N LEU A 325 19.73 11.41 -3.46
CA LEU A 325 19.66 10.42 -4.54
C LEU A 325 19.62 11.12 -5.90
N SER A 326 20.21 10.50 -6.91
CA SER A 326 20.10 10.88 -8.31
C SER A 326 19.51 9.73 -9.12
N ILE A 327 18.38 9.97 -9.80
CA ILE A 327 17.60 8.93 -10.50
C ILE A 327 17.13 9.48 -11.85
N ASN A 328 17.10 8.66 -12.89
CA ASN A 328 16.51 9.01 -14.18
C ASN A 328 16.05 7.78 -14.97
N ASP A 329 15.04 7.96 -15.80
CA ASP A 329 14.68 6.97 -16.83
C ASP A 329 15.78 6.91 -17.91
N LYS A 330 15.84 5.79 -18.61
CA LYS A 330 16.85 5.56 -19.66
C LYS A 330 16.78 6.64 -20.75
N GLY A 331 17.90 7.32 -20.97
CA GLY A 331 18.01 8.37 -21.99
C GLY A 331 17.56 9.76 -21.50
N GLU A 332 17.09 9.89 -20.27
CA GLU A 332 16.77 11.18 -19.65
C GLU A 332 17.93 11.73 -18.81
N THR A 333 17.87 13.01 -18.48
CA THR A 333 18.85 13.66 -17.60
C THR A 333 18.69 13.18 -16.15
N PRO A 334 19.81 13.04 -15.40
CA PRO A 334 19.77 12.79 -13.95
C PRO A 334 18.90 13.79 -13.20
N LYS A 335 18.08 13.30 -12.26
CA LYS A 335 17.23 14.13 -11.39
C LYS A 335 17.60 13.92 -9.94
N GLU A 336 17.80 15.00 -9.20
CA GLU A 336 18.30 14.96 -7.82
C GLU A 336 17.25 15.39 -6.77
N GLY A 337 16.06 15.81 -7.22
CA GLY A 337 14.97 16.26 -6.36
C GLY A 337 14.12 15.15 -5.71
N SER A 338 14.47 13.87 -5.88
CA SER A 338 13.64 12.76 -5.37
C SER A 338 13.63 12.67 -3.84
N LEU A 339 14.74 13.06 -3.20
CA LEU A 339 14.88 13.13 -1.74
C LEU A 339 15.80 14.29 -1.39
N LEU A 340 15.21 15.36 -0.85
CA LEU A 340 15.88 16.58 -0.41
C LEU A 340 15.75 16.73 1.09
N VAL A 341 16.84 17.05 1.78
CA VAL A 341 16.86 17.31 3.23
C VAL A 341 17.53 18.63 3.53
N ALA A 342 16.90 19.46 4.34
CA ALA A 342 17.45 20.70 4.86
C ALA A 342 17.35 20.72 6.38
N LYS A 343 18.38 21.23 7.05
CA LYS A 343 18.32 21.54 8.48
C LYS A 343 17.63 22.88 8.67
N HIS A 344 16.67 22.96 9.58
CA HIS A 344 15.98 24.21 9.93
C HIS A 344 15.91 24.29 11.45
N GLY A 345 16.56 25.30 12.04
CA GLY A 345 16.82 25.35 13.47
C GLY A 345 17.53 24.08 13.96
N ASP A 346 16.97 23.43 14.96
CA ASP A 346 17.49 22.19 15.54
C ASP A 346 16.97 20.92 14.86
N GLY A 347 15.97 21.03 13.98
CA GLY A 347 15.31 19.89 13.33
C GLY A 347 15.60 19.76 11.83
N HIS A 348 14.87 18.85 11.19
CA HIS A 348 15.05 18.54 9.77
C HIS A 348 13.75 18.64 9.00
N TYR A 349 13.81 19.36 7.88
CA TYR A 349 12.75 19.36 6.88
C TYR A 349 13.20 18.48 5.70
N ILE A 350 12.39 17.48 5.37
CA ILE A 350 12.63 16.55 4.28
C ILE A 350 11.49 16.65 3.27
N TYR A 351 11.82 16.88 2.01
CA TYR A 351 10.89 16.70 0.90
C TYR A 351 11.24 15.45 0.13
N THR A 352 10.25 14.61 -0.17
CA THR A 352 10.46 13.44 -1.04
C THR A 352 9.35 13.30 -2.08
N GLY A 353 9.77 13.06 -3.31
CA GLY A 353 8.89 12.65 -4.40
C GLY A 353 8.93 11.16 -4.69
N LEU A 354 9.65 10.36 -3.89
CA LEU A 354 9.70 8.91 -4.03
C LEU A 354 8.31 8.31 -3.79
N SER A 355 7.99 7.26 -4.53
CA SER A 355 6.65 6.65 -4.53
C SER A 355 6.37 5.72 -3.35
N PHE A 356 6.65 6.15 -2.12
CA PHE A 356 6.39 5.34 -0.91
C PHE A 356 4.94 4.83 -0.81
N PHE A 357 3.98 5.61 -1.31
CA PHE A 357 2.56 5.23 -1.39
C PHE A 357 2.27 4.04 -2.34
N ARG A 358 3.23 3.67 -3.20
CA ARG A 358 3.21 2.42 -4.01
C ARG A 358 3.98 1.31 -3.32
N GLU A 359 5.15 1.65 -2.78
CA GLU A 359 6.08 0.66 -2.23
C GLU A 359 5.64 0.09 -0.88
N PHE A 360 4.95 0.86 -0.04
CA PHE A 360 4.45 0.34 1.22
C PHE A 360 3.31 -0.68 1.02
N PRO A 361 2.28 -0.41 0.19
CA PRO A 361 1.28 -1.43 -0.14
C PRO A 361 1.85 -2.66 -0.84
N ALA A 362 2.96 -2.52 -1.58
CA ALA A 362 3.66 -3.65 -2.21
C ALA A 362 4.58 -4.42 -1.24
N GLY A 363 4.77 -3.91 -0.02
CA GLY A 363 5.62 -4.54 0.99
C GLY A 363 7.10 -4.55 0.63
N VAL A 364 7.64 -3.44 0.12
CA VAL A 364 9.04 -3.36 -0.32
C VAL A 364 9.96 -3.02 0.87
N PRO A 365 10.85 -3.94 1.32
CA PRO A 365 11.62 -3.75 2.54
C PRO A 365 12.46 -2.47 2.59
N GLY A 366 13.15 -2.16 1.50
CA GLY A 366 14.05 -1.01 1.47
C GLY A 366 13.35 0.33 1.52
N ALA A 367 12.11 0.40 1.04
CA ALA A 367 11.28 1.59 1.19
C ALA A 367 10.99 1.87 2.69
N TYR A 368 10.65 0.83 3.46
CA TYR A 368 10.45 0.96 4.91
C TYR A 368 11.73 1.38 5.63
N ARG A 369 12.88 0.79 5.28
CA ARG A 369 14.19 1.13 5.90
C ARG A 369 14.59 2.58 5.64
N LEU A 370 14.47 3.05 4.39
CA LEU A 370 14.75 4.44 4.04
C LEU A 370 13.80 5.42 4.75
N PHE A 371 12.50 5.12 4.80
CA PHE A 371 11.55 5.99 5.48
C PHE A 371 11.76 6.01 6.99
N ALA A 372 12.13 4.88 7.61
CA ALA A 372 12.51 4.85 9.02
C ALA A 372 13.75 5.71 9.30
N ASN A 373 14.74 5.74 8.40
CA ASN A 373 15.87 6.67 8.50
C ASN A 373 15.42 8.14 8.46
N MET A 374 14.48 8.48 7.56
CA MET A 374 13.91 9.83 7.49
C MET A 374 13.19 10.24 8.76
N LEU A 375 12.44 9.33 9.38
CA LEU A 375 11.80 9.58 10.68
C LEU A 375 12.82 9.71 11.81
N SER A 376 13.95 9.01 11.71
CA SER A 376 14.96 8.85 12.76
C SER A 376 16.08 9.89 12.75
N ILE A 377 16.20 10.72 11.71
CA ILE A 377 17.32 11.66 11.55
C ILE A 377 17.50 12.57 12.78
N GLY A 378 18.73 12.76 13.25
CA GLY A 378 19.07 13.59 14.39
C GLY A 378 18.64 13.03 15.76
N LYS A 379 18.20 11.77 15.84
CA LYS A 379 17.65 11.15 17.07
C LYS A 379 18.61 10.21 17.80
N ASP A 380 19.90 10.36 17.60
CA ASP A 380 20.94 9.52 18.23
C ASP A 380 20.86 9.46 19.76
N ASN A 381 20.35 10.53 20.39
CA ASN A 381 20.34 10.72 21.85
C ASN A 381 18.94 10.71 22.50
N LEU A 382 17.87 10.29 21.78
CA LEU A 382 16.53 10.28 22.37
C LEU A 382 16.33 9.11 23.34
N ASN A 383 16.09 9.44 24.62
CA ASN A 383 15.48 8.52 25.58
C ASN A 383 14.01 8.32 25.18
N ILE A 384 13.62 7.07 24.98
CA ILE A 384 12.25 6.68 24.57
C ILE A 384 11.28 7.06 25.69
N ASN A 385 10.53 8.15 25.51
CA ASN A 385 9.41 8.49 26.40
C ASN A 385 8.15 7.71 26.01
N GLU A 386 7.23 7.59 26.97
CA GLU A 386 6.02 6.76 26.90
C GLU A 386 5.17 7.00 25.64
N LYS A 387 4.57 5.92 25.11
CA LYS A 387 3.62 5.97 24.00
C LYS A 387 2.44 6.89 24.34
N LEU A 388 2.08 7.79 23.42
CA LEU A 388 0.83 8.54 23.53
C LEU A 388 -0.33 7.54 23.55
N LYS A 389 -1.20 7.65 24.56
CA LYS A 389 -2.48 6.94 24.60
C LYS A 389 -3.51 7.78 23.86
N ASP A 390 -4.28 7.12 22.99
CA ASP A 390 -5.38 7.71 22.23
C ASP A 390 -6.42 8.41 23.12
#